data_AF-A0A2V1CK90-F1
#
_entry.id   AF-A0A2V1CK90-F1
#
_cell.length_a   1.000
_cell.length_b   1.000
_cell.length_c   1.000
_cell.angle_alpha   90.00
_cell.angle_beta   90.00
_cell.angle_gamma   90.00
#
_symmetry.space_group_name_H-M   'P 1'
#
loop_
_entity.id
_entity.type
_entity.pdbx_description
1 polymer ?
#
loop_
_entity_poly.entity_id
_entity_poly.type
_entity_poly.pdbx_seq_one_letter_code
_entity_poly.pdbx_strand_id
1 'polypeptide(L)'
;MGKSDPVIKTSSLSTTSSPPSSDFRTIIANNSKLYNLSLLPLNSTNPFFHITNSSFTPHKPDITIHSQTAEGPILGVIKLNTLSSNVVALGDPSKTEQLQWERFQSMKDWTHSRYEFEFVDGESGERRIFTWRRTRQGFWDDQPDMELCENVGGRSGADVELGEVLAVYKGCQGLFSRTRGRFHLKRGWRVESVREVGGVGMEIDAGGEGEGDEKEKWGDWEVVVLLTGRGAIETARRRSRARRGAAGGSG
;
A
#
# COMPACT_ATOMS: atom_id res chain seq x y z
N MET A 1 -56.95 -16.07 5.47
CA MET A 1 -56.10 -14.92 5.08
C MET A 1 -54.76 -15.06 5.78
N GLY A 2 -53.82 -15.81 5.19
CA GLY A 2 -52.45 -15.94 5.69
C GLY A 2 -51.57 -14.92 4.98
N LYS A 3 -50.95 -14.01 5.72
CA LYS A 3 -49.90 -13.13 5.19
C LYS A 3 -48.58 -13.87 5.34
N SER A 4 -48.01 -14.28 4.22
CA SER A 4 -46.64 -14.78 4.12
C SER A 4 -45.69 -13.59 4.05
N ASP A 5 -44.84 -13.45 5.06
CA ASP A 5 -43.74 -12.47 5.06
C ASP A 5 -42.63 -12.90 4.08
N PRO A 6 -41.92 -11.94 3.45
CA PRO A 6 -40.86 -12.26 2.50
C PRO A 6 -39.61 -12.78 3.22
N VAL A 7 -39.16 -13.96 2.81
CA VAL A 7 -37.87 -14.54 3.17
C VAL A 7 -36.76 -13.67 2.58
N ILE A 8 -36.16 -12.83 3.43
CA ILE A 8 -34.91 -12.13 3.11
C ILE A 8 -33.80 -13.19 3.10
N LYS A 9 -33.36 -13.58 1.89
CA LYS A 9 -32.12 -14.33 1.71
C LYS A 9 -30.95 -13.42 2.09
N THR A 10 -30.48 -13.58 3.32
CA THR A 10 -29.20 -13.02 3.78
C THR A 10 -28.08 -13.71 3.01
N SER A 11 -27.59 -13.04 1.97
CA SER A 11 -26.32 -13.38 1.31
C SER A 11 -25.20 -13.29 2.34
N SER A 12 -24.60 -14.44 2.63
CA SER A 12 -23.47 -14.60 3.55
C SER A 12 -22.29 -13.74 3.12
N LEU A 13 -22.01 -12.68 3.88
CA LEU A 13 -20.71 -12.02 3.90
C LEU A 13 -19.69 -13.03 4.42
N SER A 14 -18.87 -13.57 3.52
CA SER A 14 -17.70 -14.37 3.88
C SER A 14 -16.66 -13.46 4.55
N THR A 15 -16.75 -13.39 5.87
CA THR A 15 -15.73 -12.81 6.74
C THR A 15 -14.50 -13.71 6.73
N THR A 16 -13.63 -13.59 5.73
CA THR A 16 -12.37 -14.34 5.71
C THR A 16 -11.34 -13.64 6.60
N SER A 17 -11.50 -13.75 7.92
CA SER A 17 -10.43 -13.49 8.88
C SER A 17 -9.66 -14.79 9.12
N SER A 18 -8.90 -15.24 8.12
CA SER A 18 -7.97 -16.36 8.29
C SER A 18 -6.58 -15.82 8.68
N PRO A 19 -5.77 -16.55 9.47
CA PRO A 19 -4.34 -16.24 9.63
C PRO A 19 -3.64 -16.18 8.26
N PRO A 20 -2.51 -15.45 8.11
CA PRO A 20 -1.84 -15.40 6.82
C PRO A 20 -1.44 -16.82 6.41
N SER A 21 -1.97 -17.29 5.28
CA SER A 21 -1.48 -18.52 4.66
C SER A 21 0.03 -18.37 4.39
N SER A 22 0.73 -19.50 4.21
CA SER A 22 2.13 -19.51 3.75
C SER A 22 2.37 -18.66 2.50
N ASP A 23 1.30 -18.37 1.76
CA ASP A 23 1.30 -17.57 0.54
C ASP A 23 1.53 -16.08 0.81
N PHE A 24 1.49 -15.61 2.06
CA PHE A 24 1.72 -14.21 2.38
C PHE A 24 2.99 -14.00 3.22
N ARG A 25 3.80 -13.02 2.83
CA ARG A 25 4.87 -12.47 3.67
C ARG A 25 4.34 -11.34 4.53
N THR A 26 4.78 -11.28 5.78
CA THR A 26 4.36 -10.24 6.73
C THR A 26 5.49 -9.26 7.01
N ILE A 27 5.19 -7.97 6.90
CA ILE A 27 6.11 -6.86 7.12
C ILE A 27 5.49 -5.93 8.17
N ILE A 28 6.25 -5.57 9.20
CA ILE A 28 5.80 -4.67 10.26
C ILE A 28 6.15 -3.23 9.88
N ALA A 29 5.16 -2.34 9.91
CA ALA A 29 5.37 -0.90 9.74
C ALA A 29 5.51 -0.22 11.11
N ASN A 30 6.73 0.16 11.49
CA ASN A 30 7.02 0.88 12.74
C ASN A 30 7.32 2.36 12.49
N ASN A 31 6.94 3.23 13.43
CA ASN A 31 7.41 4.61 13.46
C ASN A 31 8.93 4.64 13.63
N SER A 32 9.63 5.39 12.79
CA SER A 32 11.05 5.66 12.95
C SER A 32 11.28 7.06 13.53
N LYS A 33 10.83 8.12 12.83
CA LYS A 33 10.82 9.52 13.29
C LYS A 33 9.64 10.27 12.66
N LEU A 34 8.88 11.05 13.44
CA LEU A 34 7.72 11.81 12.97
C LEU A 34 6.69 10.93 12.22
N TYR A 35 6.54 11.12 10.90
CA TYR A 35 5.64 10.37 10.03
C TYR A 35 6.34 9.32 9.15
N ASN A 36 7.66 9.17 9.33
CA ASN A 36 8.49 8.19 8.65
C ASN A 36 8.29 6.81 9.27
N LEU A 37 8.46 5.79 8.45
CA LEU A 37 8.31 4.40 8.87
C LEU A 37 9.57 3.59 8.57
N SER A 38 9.82 2.60 9.40
CA SER A 38 10.69 1.48 9.09
C SER A 38 9.81 0.28 8.81
N LEU A 39 10.08 -0.43 7.72
CA LEU A 39 9.42 -1.67 7.34
C LEU A 39 10.33 -2.84 7.70
N LEU A 40 9.92 -3.63 8.69
CA LEU A 40 10.75 -4.68 9.27
C LEU A 40 10.19 -6.07 8.98
N PRO A 41 11.05 -7.09 8.87
CA PRO A 41 10.62 -8.49 9.01
C PRO A 41 9.95 -8.74 10.36
N LEU A 42 9.23 -9.85 10.47
CA LEU A 42 8.56 -10.25 11.71
C LEU A 42 9.56 -10.55 12.85
N ASN A 43 10.73 -11.10 12.50
CA ASN A 43 11.68 -11.69 13.45
C ASN A 43 13.02 -10.93 13.54
N SER A 44 13.12 -9.72 12.98
CA SER A 44 14.37 -8.95 12.99
C SER A 44 14.12 -7.46 13.17
N THR A 45 15.10 -6.79 13.76
CA THR A 45 15.10 -5.33 13.96
C THR A 45 15.72 -4.58 12.79
N ASN A 46 16.31 -5.28 11.83
CA ASN A 46 16.90 -4.70 10.65
C ASN A 46 15.80 -4.44 9.61
N PRO A 47 15.54 -3.18 9.24
CA PRO A 47 14.49 -2.86 8.28
C PRO A 47 14.84 -3.35 6.88
N PHE A 48 13.86 -3.91 6.16
CA PHE A 48 13.94 -4.08 4.71
C PHE A 48 13.94 -2.72 4.02
N PHE A 49 13.04 -1.84 4.46
CA PHE A 49 12.84 -0.55 3.84
C PHE A 49 12.68 0.57 4.86
N HIS A 50 13.07 1.76 4.46
CA HIS A 50 12.75 2.99 5.15
C HIS A 50 11.81 3.84 4.30
N ILE A 51 10.74 4.33 4.89
CA ILE A 51 9.79 5.21 4.22
C ILE A 51 9.91 6.61 4.83
N THR A 52 10.26 7.58 4.01
CA THR A 52 10.22 9.00 4.37
C THR A 52 8.89 9.61 3.95
N ASN A 53 8.35 10.51 4.77
CA ASN A 53 7.12 11.25 4.49
C ASN A 53 7.40 12.75 4.52
N SER A 54 7.43 13.35 3.34
CA SER A 54 7.74 14.76 3.06
C SER A 54 6.49 15.53 2.59
N SER A 55 5.30 15.09 2.99
CA SER A 55 3.98 15.63 2.61
C SER A 55 3.81 17.16 2.71
N PHE A 56 4.67 17.85 3.45
CA PHE A 56 4.58 19.29 3.73
C PHE A 56 5.83 20.06 3.26
N THR A 57 6.72 19.43 2.50
CA THR A 57 7.92 20.07 1.97
C THR A 57 7.76 20.33 0.47
N PRO A 58 7.77 21.59 0.01
CA PRO A 58 7.69 21.92 -1.41
C PRO A 58 8.77 21.21 -2.24
N HIS A 59 8.43 20.86 -3.48
CA HIS A 59 9.33 20.26 -4.48
C HIS A 59 9.91 18.88 -4.18
N LYS A 60 9.58 18.26 -3.03
CA LYS A 60 9.96 16.88 -2.72
C LYS A 60 8.78 15.94 -2.98
N PRO A 61 9.04 14.68 -3.38
CA PRO A 61 8.01 13.65 -3.34
C PRO A 61 7.41 13.53 -1.94
N ASP A 62 6.11 13.25 -1.87
CA ASP A 62 5.39 13.21 -0.59
C ASP A 62 5.76 11.97 0.23
N ILE A 63 5.98 10.84 -0.45
CA ILE A 63 6.46 9.60 0.16
C ILE A 63 7.58 9.05 -0.72
N THR A 64 8.69 8.67 -0.08
CA THR A 64 9.81 8.00 -0.74
C THR A 64 10.12 6.72 0.02
N ILE A 65 10.33 5.62 -0.71
CA ILE A 65 10.79 4.36 -0.15
C ILE A 65 12.26 4.16 -0.49
N HIS A 66 13.04 3.87 0.53
CA HIS A 66 14.48 3.63 0.48
C HIS A 66 14.77 2.20 0.90
N SER A 67 15.85 1.66 0.36
CA SER A 67 16.45 0.43 0.87
C SER A 67 17.03 0.63 2.26
N GLN A 68 16.61 -0.19 3.23
CA GLN A 68 17.08 -0.27 4.61
C GLN A 68 17.00 1.04 5.45
N THR A 69 17.73 2.09 5.08
CA THR A 69 17.85 3.37 5.81
C THR A 69 17.34 4.55 4.99
N ALA A 70 17.20 5.73 5.62
CA ALA A 70 16.72 6.94 4.93
C ALA A 70 17.75 7.48 3.91
N GLU A 71 19.01 7.10 4.07
CA GLU A 71 20.14 7.47 3.22
C GLU A 71 20.41 6.40 2.14
N GLY A 72 19.73 5.25 2.22
CA GLY A 72 19.86 4.18 1.25
C GLY A 72 19.27 4.54 -0.12
N PRO A 73 19.56 3.71 -1.14
CA PRO A 73 19.05 3.90 -2.50
C PRO A 73 17.53 4.09 -2.53
N ILE A 74 17.07 5.07 -3.30
CA ILE A 74 15.65 5.32 -3.52
C ILE A 74 15.09 4.27 -4.48
N LEU A 75 14.09 3.53 -4.01
CA LEU A 75 13.45 2.45 -4.76
C LEU A 75 12.16 2.93 -5.44
N GLY A 76 11.55 4.00 -4.92
CA GLY A 76 10.36 4.58 -5.53
C GLY A 76 9.83 5.77 -4.76
N VAL A 77 8.92 6.49 -5.42
CA VAL A 77 8.37 7.76 -4.95
C VAL A 77 6.89 7.89 -5.30
N ILE A 78 6.15 8.61 -4.45
CA ILE A 78 4.78 9.02 -4.73
C ILE A 78 4.65 10.54 -4.57
N LYS A 79 3.85 11.14 -5.46
CA LYS A 79 3.41 12.54 -5.35
C LYS A 79 1.90 12.57 -5.14
N LEU A 80 1.48 13.11 -4.01
CA LEU A 80 0.09 13.25 -3.57
C LEU A 80 -0.39 14.68 -3.85
N ASN A 81 -0.71 14.92 -5.12
CA ASN A 81 -1.13 16.22 -5.61
C ASN A 81 -2.50 16.62 -5.06
N THR A 82 -2.69 17.92 -4.83
CA THR A 82 -3.97 18.48 -4.37
C THR A 82 -4.87 18.90 -5.53
N LEU A 83 -4.28 19.37 -6.63
CA LEU A 83 -4.97 19.94 -7.80
C LEU A 83 -4.90 19.07 -9.06
N SER A 84 -4.12 18.00 -9.04
CA SER A 84 -3.97 17.06 -10.14
C SER A 84 -4.01 15.61 -9.62
N SER A 85 -3.97 14.64 -10.53
CA SER A 85 -3.91 13.23 -10.18
C SER A 85 -2.63 12.93 -9.39
N ASN A 86 -2.71 12.03 -8.41
CA ASN A 86 -1.50 11.55 -7.75
C ASN A 86 -0.73 10.67 -8.75
N VAL A 87 0.58 10.57 -8.53
CA VAL A 87 1.45 9.76 -9.38
C VAL A 87 2.43 8.98 -8.53
N VAL A 88 2.76 7.78 -8.99
CA VAL A 88 3.72 6.87 -8.37
C VAL A 88 4.79 6.53 -9.40
N ALA A 89 6.02 6.31 -8.96
CA ALA A 89 7.08 5.85 -9.84
C ALA A 89 8.10 5.01 -9.07
N LEU A 90 8.71 4.06 -9.76
CA LEU A 90 9.83 3.28 -9.24
C LEU A 90 11.16 3.94 -9.65
N GLY A 91 12.17 3.78 -8.79
CA GLY A 91 13.49 4.36 -8.97
C GLY A 91 13.67 5.76 -8.36
N ASP A 92 14.84 6.35 -8.63
CA ASP A 92 15.29 7.60 -8.04
C ASP A 92 14.74 8.83 -8.79
N PRO A 93 13.98 9.72 -8.13
CA PRO A 93 13.38 10.90 -8.77
C PRO A 93 14.39 11.90 -9.32
N SER A 94 15.67 11.84 -8.90
CA SER A 94 16.74 12.68 -9.47
C SER A 94 17.13 12.26 -10.89
N LYS A 95 16.81 11.01 -11.29
CA LYS A 95 17.07 10.45 -12.61
C LYS A 95 15.80 10.49 -13.46
N THR A 96 15.29 11.70 -13.72
CA THR A 96 13.95 11.90 -14.29
C THR A 96 13.72 11.22 -15.65
N GLU A 97 14.76 11.07 -16.46
CA GLU A 97 14.67 10.44 -17.80
C GLU A 97 14.40 8.93 -17.74
N GLN A 98 14.71 8.29 -16.60
CA GLN A 98 14.54 6.84 -16.40
C GLN A 98 13.26 6.52 -15.63
N LEU A 99 12.53 7.55 -15.18
CA LEU A 99 11.44 7.41 -14.23
C LEU A 99 10.09 7.42 -14.94
N GLN A 100 9.44 6.26 -14.97
CA GLN A 100 8.08 6.15 -15.49
C GLN A 100 7.08 6.51 -14.38
N TRP A 101 6.42 7.66 -14.54
CA TRP A 101 5.33 8.07 -13.65
C TRP A 101 4.03 7.39 -14.04
N GLU A 102 3.48 6.62 -13.12
CA GLU A 102 2.23 5.91 -13.26
C GLU A 102 1.13 6.59 -12.44
N ARG A 103 -0.11 6.42 -12.91
CA ARG A 103 -1.28 7.03 -12.28
C ARG A 103 -1.55 6.36 -10.93
N PHE A 104 -1.73 7.18 -9.90
CA PHE A 104 -2.30 6.78 -8.63
C PHE A 104 -3.49 7.69 -8.36
N GLN A 105 -4.69 7.15 -8.18
CA GLN A 105 -5.87 7.98 -8.01
C GLN A 105 -6.73 7.50 -6.89
N SER A 106 -7.38 8.45 -6.21
CA SER A 106 -8.44 8.09 -5.29
C SER A 106 -9.79 8.24 -5.99
N MET A 107 -10.61 7.21 -5.89
CA MET A 107 -11.93 7.18 -6.47
C MET A 107 -12.91 8.00 -5.60
N LYS A 108 -13.87 8.65 -6.27
CA LYS A 108 -14.92 9.45 -5.63
C LYS A 108 -16.07 8.55 -5.16
N ASP A 109 -15.76 7.50 -4.42
CA ASP A 109 -16.76 6.63 -3.83
C ASP A 109 -17.03 7.10 -2.39
N TRP A 110 -18.25 7.56 -2.14
CA TRP A 110 -18.67 8.17 -0.87
C TRP A 110 -18.57 7.18 0.31
N THR A 111 -18.83 5.89 0.06
CA THR A 111 -18.98 4.85 1.09
C THR A 111 -17.67 4.14 1.42
N HIS A 112 -16.77 3.95 0.45
CA HIS A 112 -15.49 3.28 0.66
C HIS A 112 -14.37 4.04 -0.04
N SER A 113 -13.37 4.50 0.72
CA SER A 113 -12.15 5.05 0.12
C SER A 113 -11.49 3.95 -0.71
N ARG A 114 -11.50 4.13 -2.04
CA ARG A 114 -10.77 3.30 -3.00
C ARG A 114 -9.65 4.10 -3.63
N TYR A 115 -8.54 3.43 -3.90
CA TYR A 115 -7.37 3.98 -4.52
C TYR A 115 -6.88 3.04 -5.62
N GLU A 116 -6.87 3.52 -6.84
CA GLU A 116 -6.46 2.75 -8.01
C GLU A 116 -5.05 3.15 -8.43
N PHE A 117 -4.27 2.18 -8.89
CA PHE A 117 -3.06 2.42 -9.65
C PHE A 117 -2.94 1.45 -10.82
N GLU A 118 -2.19 1.87 -11.81
CA GLU A 118 -1.78 1.02 -12.92
C GLU A 118 -0.38 0.51 -12.67
N PHE A 119 -0.11 -0.73 -13.06
CA PHE A 119 1.23 -1.31 -13.04
C PHE A 119 1.38 -2.28 -14.21
N VAL A 120 2.56 -2.29 -14.82
CA VAL A 120 2.89 -3.20 -15.91
C VAL A 120 3.38 -4.52 -15.34
N ASP A 121 2.67 -5.61 -15.65
CA ASP A 121 3.09 -6.95 -15.30
C ASP A 121 4.42 -7.28 -16.01
N GLY A 122 5.45 -7.64 -15.24
CA GLY A 122 6.79 -7.93 -15.77
C GLY A 122 6.82 -9.15 -16.69
N GLU A 123 5.96 -10.14 -16.41
CA GLU A 123 5.89 -11.41 -17.13
C GLU A 123 5.11 -11.27 -18.44
N SER A 124 3.87 -10.77 -18.37
CA SER A 124 3.02 -10.62 -19.56
C SER A 124 3.29 -9.35 -20.35
N GLY A 125 3.93 -8.35 -19.73
CA GLY A 125 4.06 -7.00 -20.29
C GLY A 125 2.73 -6.23 -20.34
N GLU A 126 1.63 -6.81 -19.83
CA GLU A 126 0.31 -6.20 -19.87
C GLU A 126 0.15 -5.14 -18.77
N ARG A 127 -0.49 -4.03 -19.13
CA ARG A 127 -0.88 -2.99 -18.18
C ARG A 127 -2.15 -3.43 -17.44
N ARG A 128 -2.07 -3.48 -16.12
CA ARG A 128 -3.17 -3.90 -15.23
C ARG A 128 -3.51 -2.81 -14.25
N ILE A 129 -4.74 -2.88 -13.72
CA ILE A 129 -5.26 -1.92 -12.75
C ILE A 129 -5.47 -2.65 -11.43
N PHE A 130 -5.04 -2.03 -10.35
CA PHE A 130 -5.15 -2.57 -9.00
C PHE A 130 -5.85 -1.57 -8.09
N THR A 131 -6.67 -2.07 -7.17
CA THR A 131 -7.43 -1.25 -6.23
C THR A 131 -7.09 -1.59 -4.79
N TRP A 132 -6.58 -0.61 -4.06
CA TRP A 132 -6.64 -0.58 -2.61
C TRP A 132 -8.04 -0.15 -2.19
N ARG A 133 -8.76 -1.01 -1.46
CA ARG A 133 -10.04 -0.68 -0.83
C ARG A 133 -9.91 -0.68 0.69
N ARG A 134 -10.55 0.28 1.33
CA ARG A 134 -10.73 0.28 2.78
C ARG A 134 -11.74 -0.79 3.19
N THR A 135 -11.33 -1.71 4.05
CA THR A 135 -12.20 -2.77 4.60
C THR A 135 -12.70 -2.48 5.99
N ARG A 136 -11.92 -1.76 6.80
CA ARG A 136 -12.33 -1.30 8.13
C ARG A 136 -11.71 0.05 8.45
N GLN A 137 -12.48 0.91 9.11
CA GLN A 137 -11.96 2.10 9.76
C GLN A 137 -12.84 2.42 10.97
N GLY A 138 -12.26 2.31 12.16
CA GLY A 138 -12.87 2.83 13.38
C GLY A 138 -12.93 4.35 13.34
N PHE A 139 -13.84 4.90 14.13
CA PHE A 139 -14.11 6.34 14.18
C PHE A 139 -12.89 7.18 14.59
N TRP A 140 -11.98 6.60 15.39
CA TRP A 140 -10.76 7.26 15.88
C TRP A 140 -9.49 6.84 15.13
N ASP A 141 -9.62 5.98 14.12
CA ASP A 141 -8.50 5.29 13.51
C ASP A 141 -7.80 6.16 12.46
N ASP A 142 -6.51 6.42 12.66
CA ASP A 142 -5.64 7.09 11.68
C ASP A 142 -4.92 6.11 10.74
N GLN A 143 -5.05 4.81 11.00
CA GLN A 143 -4.54 3.69 10.19
C GLN A 143 -5.72 2.78 9.79
N PRO A 144 -6.35 2.97 8.62
CA PRO A 144 -7.44 2.07 8.18
C PRO A 144 -6.91 0.68 7.82
N ASP A 145 -7.76 -0.34 7.90
CA ASP A 145 -7.47 -1.62 7.26
C ASP A 145 -7.79 -1.51 5.77
N MET A 146 -6.90 -2.06 4.94
CA MET A 146 -7.04 -2.04 3.50
C MET A 146 -6.67 -3.38 2.87
N GLU A 147 -7.25 -3.64 1.71
CA GLU A 147 -6.93 -4.79 0.86
C GLU A 147 -6.64 -4.30 -0.54
N LEU A 148 -5.65 -4.91 -1.18
CA LEU A 148 -5.29 -4.72 -2.57
C LEU A 148 -5.82 -5.89 -3.39
N CYS A 149 -6.54 -5.59 -4.45
CA CYS A 149 -7.02 -6.58 -5.42
C CYS A 149 -6.69 -6.12 -6.85
N GLU A 150 -6.53 -7.06 -7.78
CA GLU A 150 -6.55 -6.76 -9.22
C GLU A 150 -7.98 -6.46 -9.68
N ASN A 151 -8.14 -5.51 -10.59
CA ASN A 151 -9.43 -5.20 -11.19
C ASN A 151 -9.75 -6.18 -12.32
N VAL A 152 -10.83 -6.95 -12.19
CA VAL A 152 -11.21 -7.96 -13.18
C VAL A 152 -11.54 -7.30 -14.52
N GLY A 153 -10.91 -7.79 -15.58
CA GLY A 153 -11.06 -7.25 -16.94
C GLY A 153 -10.37 -5.92 -17.18
N GLY A 154 -9.46 -5.48 -16.30
CA GLY A 154 -8.61 -4.29 -16.52
C GLY A 154 -9.36 -2.97 -16.55
N ARG A 155 -10.52 -2.89 -15.88
CA ARG A 155 -11.37 -1.68 -15.84
C ARG A 155 -11.14 -0.89 -14.56
N SER A 156 -11.38 0.42 -14.61
CA SER A 156 -11.45 1.31 -13.44
C SER A 156 -12.90 1.63 -13.10
N GLY A 157 -13.21 1.91 -11.83
CA GLY A 157 -14.53 2.43 -11.46
C GLY A 157 -15.10 1.92 -10.13
N ALA A 158 -16.23 2.51 -9.73
CA ALA A 158 -16.96 2.16 -8.51
C ALA A 158 -17.55 0.74 -8.54
N ASP A 159 -18.02 0.31 -9.71
CA ASP A 159 -18.69 -0.98 -9.90
C ASP A 159 -17.75 -2.06 -10.44
N VAL A 160 -16.44 -1.83 -10.39
CA VAL A 160 -15.47 -2.82 -10.83
C VAL A 160 -15.51 -4.06 -9.93
N GLU A 161 -15.56 -5.23 -10.56
CA GLU A 161 -15.36 -6.50 -9.87
C GLU A 161 -13.88 -6.61 -9.49
N LEU A 162 -13.64 -6.84 -8.20
CA LEU A 162 -12.30 -7.00 -7.65
C LEU A 162 -11.98 -8.49 -7.56
N GLY A 163 -10.84 -8.86 -8.13
CA GLY A 163 -10.35 -10.23 -8.14
C GLY A 163 -9.79 -10.65 -6.79
N GLU A 164 -8.76 -11.50 -6.84
CA GLU A 164 -8.14 -11.99 -5.62
C GLU A 164 -7.38 -10.92 -4.84
N VAL A 165 -7.23 -11.17 -3.54
CA VAL A 165 -6.48 -10.31 -2.64
C VAL A 165 -4.98 -10.58 -2.82
N LEU A 166 -4.24 -9.54 -3.22
CA LEU A 166 -2.79 -9.61 -3.45
C LEU A 166 -1.99 -9.01 -2.30
N ALA A 167 -2.58 -8.09 -1.54
CA ALA A 167 -1.98 -7.57 -0.33
C ALA A 167 -3.04 -7.10 0.67
N VAL A 168 -2.67 -7.09 1.94
CA VAL A 168 -3.51 -6.58 3.03
C VAL A 168 -2.67 -5.66 3.90
N TYR A 169 -3.21 -4.51 4.26
CA TYR A 169 -2.68 -3.68 5.32
C TYR A 169 -3.63 -3.74 6.52
N LYS A 170 -3.12 -4.16 7.66
CA LYS A 170 -3.82 -4.11 8.94
C LYS A 170 -3.28 -2.96 9.77
N GLY A 171 -4.11 -1.94 9.97
CA GLY A 171 -3.77 -0.78 10.77
C GLY A 171 -3.69 -1.13 12.25
N CYS A 172 -2.65 -0.66 12.93
CA CYS A 172 -2.56 -0.77 14.39
C CYS A 172 -3.18 0.47 15.03
N GLN A 173 -4.18 0.25 15.88
CA GLN A 173 -4.91 1.30 16.56
C GLN A 173 -4.27 1.58 17.93
N GLY A 174 -3.55 2.69 18.04
CA GLY A 174 -3.02 3.15 19.32
C GLY A 174 -2.17 4.41 19.19
N LEU A 175 -2.55 5.48 19.89
CA LEU A 175 -1.83 6.77 19.88
C LEU A 175 -0.36 6.64 20.32
N PHE A 176 -0.04 5.62 21.14
CA PHE A 176 1.29 5.39 21.69
C PHE A 176 2.00 4.17 21.10
N SER A 177 1.40 3.50 20.11
CA SER A 177 2.00 2.32 19.51
C SER A 177 3.19 2.71 18.64
N ARG A 178 4.34 2.05 18.86
CA ARG A 178 5.48 2.13 17.92
C ARG A 178 5.11 1.55 16.57
N THR A 179 4.26 0.52 16.54
CA THR A 179 3.78 -0.13 15.33
C THR A 179 2.55 0.60 14.79
N ARG A 180 2.61 1.01 13.53
CA ARG A 180 1.49 1.65 12.80
C ARG A 180 0.63 0.63 12.07
N GLY A 181 1.17 -0.52 11.72
CA GLY A 181 0.41 -1.57 11.08
C GLY A 181 1.28 -2.71 10.60
N ARG A 182 0.65 -3.64 9.88
CA ARG A 182 1.30 -4.78 9.25
C ARG A 182 0.84 -4.89 7.81
N PHE A 183 1.79 -5.05 6.91
CA PHE A 183 1.53 -5.44 5.54
C PHE A 183 1.63 -6.96 5.41
N HIS A 184 0.69 -7.56 4.71
CA HIS A 184 0.72 -8.95 4.29
C HIS A 184 0.72 -8.94 2.76
N LEU A 185 1.82 -9.32 2.12
CA LEU A 185 1.97 -9.32 0.66
C LEU A 185 1.96 -10.76 0.15
N LYS A 186 1.18 -11.04 -0.89
CA LYS A 186 1.18 -12.35 -1.55
C LYS A 186 2.58 -12.61 -2.13
N ARG A 187 3.20 -13.71 -1.73
CA ARG A 187 4.49 -14.20 -2.20
C ARG A 187 4.34 -14.74 -3.62
N GLY A 188 5.39 -14.60 -4.43
CA GLY A 188 5.46 -15.22 -5.75
C GLY A 188 4.36 -14.78 -6.70
N TRP A 189 3.72 -13.63 -6.46
CA TRP A 189 2.78 -13.07 -7.41
C TRP A 189 3.57 -12.60 -8.64
N ARG A 190 3.70 -13.51 -9.62
CA ARG A 190 4.33 -13.29 -10.93
C ARG A 190 5.72 -12.67 -10.86
N VAL A 191 6.49 -13.09 -9.85
CA VAL A 191 7.89 -12.69 -9.67
C VAL A 191 8.77 -13.69 -10.42
N GLU A 192 8.88 -13.56 -11.74
CA GLU A 192 9.89 -14.30 -12.50
C GLU A 192 10.49 -13.54 -13.69
N SER A 193 10.50 -12.21 -13.62
CA SER A 193 11.39 -11.42 -14.49
C SER A 193 12.04 -10.29 -13.70
N VAL A 194 13.16 -10.61 -13.05
CA VAL A 194 14.19 -9.59 -12.78
C VAL A 194 14.66 -9.12 -14.15
N ARG A 195 14.09 -8.03 -14.67
CA ARG A 195 14.60 -7.40 -15.88
C ARG A 195 15.98 -6.87 -15.55
N GLU A 196 17.00 -7.38 -16.23
CA GLU A 196 18.38 -6.85 -16.26
C GLU A 196 18.45 -5.40 -16.77
N VAL A 197 17.33 -4.82 -17.20
CA VAL A 197 17.23 -3.44 -17.65
C VAL A 197 16.24 -2.69 -16.77
N GLY A 198 16.75 -2.11 -15.67
CA GLY A 198 16.08 -1.03 -14.92
C GLY A 198 15.12 -1.43 -13.80
N GLY A 199 14.92 -2.71 -13.49
CA GLY A 199 14.14 -3.15 -12.33
C GLY A 199 14.92 -3.10 -11.01
N VAL A 200 14.24 -2.91 -9.88
CA VAL A 200 14.80 -2.81 -8.52
C VAL A 200 15.05 -4.20 -7.92
N GLY A 201 15.54 -5.16 -8.72
CA GLY A 201 15.85 -6.50 -8.21
C GLY A 201 16.85 -6.41 -7.07
N MET A 202 16.37 -6.58 -5.84
CA MET A 202 17.17 -6.32 -4.64
C MET A 202 17.16 -7.54 -3.74
N GLU A 203 18.37 -7.98 -3.38
CA GLU A 203 18.59 -8.92 -2.28
C GLU A 203 18.80 -8.12 -1.00
N ILE A 204 17.98 -8.37 0.02
CA ILE A 204 18.13 -7.75 1.33
C ILE A 204 18.41 -8.86 2.34
N ASP A 205 19.53 -8.73 3.05
CA ASP A 205 19.80 -9.57 4.21
C ASP A 205 18.81 -9.21 5.33
N ALA A 206 17.94 -10.16 5.67
CA ALA A 206 17.00 -10.00 6.78
C ALA A 206 17.71 -10.00 8.15
N GLY A 207 19.01 -10.34 8.19
CA GLY A 207 19.90 -10.20 9.34
C GLY A 207 19.41 -10.95 10.58
N GLY A 208 19.15 -12.25 10.44
CA GLY A 208 18.89 -13.13 11.57
C GLY A 208 20.11 -14.01 11.83
N GLU A 209 20.60 -14.06 13.08
CA GLU A 209 21.73 -14.91 13.49
C GLU A 209 21.37 -16.42 13.54
N GLY A 210 20.62 -16.91 12.55
CA GLY A 210 20.20 -18.31 12.43
C GLY A 210 20.72 -18.92 11.14
N GLU A 211 21.37 -20.07 11.25
CA GLU A 211 21.96 -20.87 10.18
C GLU A 211 20.97 -21.09 9.02
N GLY A 212 21.14 -20.30 7.95
CA GLY A 212 20.27 -20.27 6.78
C GLY A 212 19.89 -18.84 6.37
N ASP A 213 20.87 -17.99 6.04
CA ASP A 213 20.64 -16.64 5.46
C ASP A 213 20.07 -16.76 4.04
N GLU A 214 18.77 -17.06 3.94
CA GLU A 214 18.03 -16.85 2.70
C GLU A 214 17.87 -15.34 2.49
N LYS A 215 18.70 -14.77 1.61
CA LYS A 215 18.53 -13.40 1.13
C LYS A 215 17.13 -13.23 0.56
N GLU A 216 16.33 -12.35 1.16
CA GLU A 216 15.00 -12.09 0.62
C GLU A 216 15.12 -11.24 -0.64
N LYS A 217 14.64 -11.80 -1.75
CA LYS A 217 14.48 -11.07 -3.01
C LYS A 217 13.22 -10.22 -2.98
N TRP A 218 13.36 -8.98 -3.41
CA TRP A 218 12.30 -7.99 -3.58
C TRP A 218 12.32 -7.48 -5.02
N GLY A 219 11.15 -7.36 -5.63
CA GLY A 219 10.98 -6.82 -6.97
C GLY A 219 10.16 -5.54 -6.99
N ASP A 220 10.01 -5.02 -8.20
CA ASP A 220 9.23 -3.80 -8.50
C ASP A 220 7.80 -3.89 -8.00
N TRP A 221 7.19 -5.08 -8.09
CA TRP A 221 5.84 -5.34 -7.62
C TRP A 221 5.70 -5.09 -6.11
N GLU A 222 6.55 -5.67 -5.28
CA GLU A 222 6.46 -5.48 -3.84
C GLU A 222 6.69 -4.01 -3.45
N VAL A 223 7.65 -3.35 -4.12
CA VAL A 223 7.94 -1.92 -3.88
C VAL A 223 6.73 -1.06 -4.24
N VAL A 224 6.10 -1.26 -5.40
CA VAL A 224 4.93 -0.47 -5.80
C VAL A 224 3.72 -0.74 -4.89
N VAL A 225 3.53 -1.97 -4.43
CA VAL A 225 2.47 -2.33 -3.48
C VAL A 225 2.65 -1.60 -2.15
N LEU A 226 3.86 -1.61 -1.59
CA LEU A 226 4.16 -0.91 -0.33
C LEU A 226 3.99 0.61 -0.47
N LEU A 227 4.47 1.16 -1.59
CA LEU A 227 4.43 2.59 -1.88
C LEU A 227 2.99 3.10 -2.08
N THR A 228 2.20 2.41 -2.90
CA THR A 228 0.79 2.75 -3.15
C THR A 228 -0.09 2.51 -1.92
N GLY A 229 0.17 1.44 -1.17
CA GLY A 229 -0.51 1.17 0.10
C GLY A 229 -0.25 2.30 1.11
N ARG A 230 1.01 2.74 1.24
CA ARG A 230 1.34 3.90 2.08
C ARG A 230 0.72 5.20 1.56
N GLY A 231 0.71 5.40 0.25
CA GLY A 231 0.07 6.54 -0.42
C GLY A 231 -1.43 6.63 -0.14
N ALA A 232 -2.12 5.49 -0.15
CA ALA A 232 -3.56 5.40 0.13
C ALA A 232 -3.86 5.76 1.59
N ILE A 233 -3.08 5.22 2.54
CA ILE A 233 -3.19 5.55 3.98
C ILE A 233 -2.97 7.04 4.22
N GLU A 234 -1.90 7.61 3.63
CA GLU A 234 -1.60 9.04 3.79
C GLU A 234 -2.71 9.92 3.19
N THR A 235 -3.21 9.57 2.01
CA THR A 235 -4.31 10.30 1.37
C THR A 235 -5.58 10.24 2.22
N ALA A 236 -5.92 9.08 2.79
CA ALA A 236 -7.04 8.93 3.73
C ALA A 236 -6.86 9.82 4.96
N ARG A 237 -5.65 9.88 5.52
CA ARG A 237 -5.30 10.70 6.67
C ARG A 237 -5.43 12.20 6.39
N ARG A 238 -4.92 12.67 5.25
CA ARG A 238 -5.04 14.08 4.82
C ARG A 238 -6.50 14.50 4.70
N ARG A 239 -7.35 13.66 4.10
CA ARG A 239 -8.79 13.91 3.98
C ARG A 239 -9.49 13.98 5.34
N SER A 240 -9.17 13.07 6.25
CA SER A 240 -9.71 13.07 7.62
C SER A 240 -9.36 14.37 8.35
N ARG A 241 -8.10 14.82 8.25
CA ARG A 241 -7.65 16.09 8.84
C ARG A 241 -8.36 17.31 8.23
N ALA A 242 -8.50 17.35 6.90
CA ALA A 242 -9.20 18.45 6.22
C ALA A 242 -10.66 18.57 6.68
N ARG A 243 -11.37 17.45 6.85
CA ARG A 243 -12.76 17.44 7.37
C ARG A 243 -12.85 17.97 8.81
N ARG A 244 -11.90 17.61 9.68
CA ARG A 244 -11.86 18.10 11.06
C ARG A 244 -11.55 19.60 11.14
N GLY A 245 -10.64 20.09 10.29
CA GLY A 245 -10.31 21.52 10.21
C GLY A 245 -11.48 22.38 9.69
N ALA A 246 -12.22 21.90 8.70
CA ALA A 246 -13.39 22.61 8.16
C ALA A 246 -14.56 22.71 9.15
N ALA A 247 -14.72 21.75 10.06
CA ALA A 247 -15.77 21.76 11.08
C ALA A 247 -15.47 22.69 12.28
N GLY A 248 -14.22 23.16 12.43
CA GLY A 248 -13.81 24.04 13.54
C GLY A 248 -13.75 25.53 13.21
N GLY A 249 -14.06 25.93 11.97
CA GLY A 249 -13.99 27.32 11.50
C GLY A 249 -15.28 28.12 11.62
N SER A 250 -16.24 27.66 12.42
CA SER A 250 -17.51 28.33 12.69
C SER A 250 -17.58 28.69 14.17
N GLY A 251 -16.87 29.75 14.56
CA GLY A 251 -16.88 30.33 15.89
C GLY A 251 -16.62 31.82 15.79
#